data_AF-A0A8D8T7D3-F1
#
_entry.id   AF-A0A8D8T7D3-F1
#
_cell.length_a   1.000
_cell.length_b   1.000
_cell.length_c   1.000
_cell.angle_alpha   90.00
_cell.angle_beta   90.00
_cell.angle_gamma   90.00
#
_symmetry.space_group_name_H-M   'P 1'
#
loop_
_entity.id
_entity.type
_entity.pdbx_description
1 polymer ?
#
loop_
_entity_poly.entity_id
_entity_poly.type
_entity_poly.pdbx_seq_one_letter_code
_entity_poly.pdbx_strand_id
1 'polypeptide(L)'
;FSFLLYSCSIQQVVDCSILSGNLGCAGGSLRNTLNYVQFVGGLMKDEDYPYKGKQSICRFKKPQTVVDISSWSVLPPQDEHALKVALATVGPLAVSINASPHTFQLYSSGIYNDEGCSSDYVNHAMLLIGYTRNSWILKNWWSDRWGDKGYMYLKRGHNRCGIANYAVYALL
;
A
#
# COMPACT_ATOMS: atom_id res chain seq x y z
N PHE A 1 13.72 -5.33 23.21
CA PHE A 1 13.61 -5.82 21.82
C PHE A 1 13.67 -4.62 20.88
N SER A 2 14.75 -4.47 20.12
CA SER A 2 14.89 -3.40 19.13
C SER A 2 14.26 -3.88 17.82
N PHE A 3 13.09 -3.36 17.46
CA PHE A 3 12.55 -3.59 16.12
C PHE A 3 13.38 -2.75 15.14
N LEU A 4 14.22 -3.39 14.33
CA LEU A 4 14.87 -2.70 13.22
C LEU A 4 13.81 -2.44 12.14
N LEU A 5 13.60 -1.16 11.82
CA LEU A 5 12.75 -0.73 10.73
C LEU A 5 13.66 -0.47 9.52
N TYR A 6 13.54 -1.31 8.49
CA TYR A 6 14.28 -1.12 7.24
C TYR A 6 13.42 -0.38 6.22
N SER A 7 14.03 0.57 5.51
CA SER A 7 13.44 1.12 4.29
C SER A 7 13.72 0.16 3.13
N CYS A 8 12.69 -0.50 2.60
CA CYS A 8 12.82 -1.43 1.48
C CYS A 8 12.82 -0.68 0.14
N SER A 9 13.54 -1.21 -0.84
CA SER A 9 13.64 -0.62 -2.18
C SER A 9 12.33 -0.73 -2.96
N ILE A 10 11.67 0.42 -3.15
CA ILE A 10 10.54 0.53 -4.07
C ILE A 10 11.02 0.38 -5.52
N GLN A 11 12.24 0.84 -5.82
CA GLN A 11 12.82 0.75 -7.17
C GLN A 11 13.00 -0.69 -7.64
N GLN A 12 13.37 -1.60 -6.73
CA GLN A 12 13.44 -3.03 -7.04
C GLN A 12 12.09 -3.52 -7.58
N VAL A 13 10.97 -3.18 -6.93
CA VAL A 13 9.64 -3.57 -7.39
C VAL A 13 9.36 -2.96 -8.77
N VAL A 14 9.62 -1.66 -8.95
CA VAL A 14 9.40 -0.95 -10.22
C VAL A 14 10.17 -1.61 -11.38
N ASP A 15 11.43 -2.00 -11.16
CA ASP A 15 12.29 -2.52 -12.21
C ASP A 15 12.12 -4.03 -12.47
N CYS A 16 11.83 -4.81 -11.43
CA CYS A 16 11.98 -6.27 -11.47
C CYS A 16 10.66 -7.06 -11.46
N SER A 17 9.53 -6.42 -11.13
CA SER A 17 8.24 -7.13 -11.02
C SER A 17 7.42 -7.18 -12.32
N ILE A 18 8.03 -6.79 -13.45
CA ILE A 18 7.37 -6.77 -14.77
C ILE A 18 6.88 -8.16 -15.19
N LEU A 19 7.69 -9.19 -14.96
CA LEU A 19 7.32 -10.58 -15.25
C LEU A 19 6.19 -11.10 -14.36
N SER A 20 5.96 -10.46 -13.20
CA SER A 20 4.84 -10.75 -12.32
C SER A 20 3.58 -9.96 -12.69
N GLY A 21 3.61 -9.16 -13.77
CA GLY A 21 2.48 -8.43 -14.31
C GLY A 21 2.33 -6.98 -13.83
N ASN A 22 3.35 -6.41 -13.16
CA ASN A 22 3.41 -4.97 -12.93
C ASN A 22 3.96 -4.23 -14.17
N LEU A 23 3.75 -2.92 -14.25
CA LEU A 23 4.08 -2.09 -15.42
C LEU A 23 5.01 -0.92 -15.05
N GLY A 24 5.89 -1.13 -14.07
CA GLY A 24 6.81 -0.11 -13.59
C GLY A 24 6.05 1.15 -13.13
N CYS A 25 6.37 2.31 -13.71
CA CYS A 25 5.70 3.57 -13.38
C CYS A 25 4.32 3.74 -14.03
N ALA A 26 3.91 2.87 -14.96
CA ALA A 26 2.60 2.93 -15.58
C ALA A 26 1.50 2.25 -14.74
N GLY A 27 1.87 1.63 -13.61
CA GLY A 27 0.95 1.02 -12.67
C GLY A 27 1.35 -0.39 -12.25
N GLY A 28 0.58 -0.96 -11.34
CA GLY A 28 0.81 -2.30 -10.81
C GLY A 28 -0.30 -2.73 -9.86
N SER A 29 -0.22 -3.95 -9.36
CA SER A 29 -1.17 -4.47 -8.38
C SER A 29 -0.47 -4.96 -7.11
N LEU A 30 -1.19 -4.91 -6.00
CA LEU A 30 -0.70 -5.39 -4.71
C LEU A 30 -0.40 -6.90 -4.76
N ARG A 31 -1.26 -7.70 -5.40
CA ARG A 31 -1.04 -9.14 -5.62
C ARG A 31 0.22 -9.42 -6.44
N ASN A 32 0.41 -8.74 -7.57
CA ASN A 32 1.58 -8.98 -8.43
C ASN A 32 2.87 -8.61 -7.70
N THR A 33 2.83 -7.53 -6.91
CA THR A 33 3.94 -7.12 -6.06
C THR A 33 4.28 -8.17 -5.01
N LEU A 34 3.28 -8.69 -4.28
CA LEU A 34 3.52 -9.71 -3.25
C LEU A 34 3.95 -11.05 -3.84
N ASN A 35 3.35 -11.46 -4.97
CA ASN A 35 3.82 -12.61 -5.74
C ASN A 35 5.30 -12.47 -6.13
N TYR A 36 5.69 -11.30 -6.64
CA TYR A 36 7.07 -11.01 -6.97
C TYR A 36 7.99 -11.17 -5.75
N VAL A 37 7.67 -10.52 -4.63
CA VAL A 37 8.51 -10.54 -3.42
C VAL A 37 8.68 -11.97 -2.90
N GLN A 38 7.60 -12.73 -2.81
CA GLN A 38 7.64 -14.13 -2.37
C GLN A 38 8.45 -15.01 -3.33
N PHE A 39 8.31 -14.80 -4.64
CA PHE A 39 9.01 -15.58 -5.66
C PHE A 39 10.53 -15.34 -5.64
N VAL A 40 10.96 -14.08 -5.53
CA VAL A 40 12.39 -13.75 -5.56
C VAL A 40 13.09 -13.96 -4.21
N GLY A 41 12.32 -14.11 -3.14
CA GLY A 41 12.81 -14.29 -1.77
C GLY A 41 13.29 -12.99 -1.15
N GLY A 42 12.52 -11.91 -1.33
CA GLY A 42 12.67 -10.68 -0.55
C GLY A 42 13.04 -9.40 -1.30
N LEU A 43 13.19 -8.34 -0.51
CA LEU A 43 13.52 -6.98 -0.95
C LEU A 43 14.88 -6.52 -0.41
N MET A 44 15.63 -5.81 -1.24
CA MET A 44 16.84 -5.08 -0.87
C MET A 44 16.49 -3.79 -0.11
N LYS A 45 17.47 -3.19 0.57
CA LYS A 45 17.32 -1.85 1.18
C LYS A 45 17.19 -0.79 0.09
N ASP A 46 16.46 0.27 0.39
CA ASP A 46 16.38 1.46 -0.45
C ASP A 46 17.77 2.09 -0.66
N GLU A 47 18.63 2.10 0.36
CA GLU A 47 20.01 2.61 0.25
C GLU A 47 20.86 1.86 -0.80
N ASP A 48 20.68 0.55 -0.91
CA ASP A 48 21.41 -0.30 -1.87
C ASP A 48 20.78 -0.25 -3.28
N TYR A 49 19.48 0.05 -3.36
CA TYR A 49 18.75 0.18 -4.61
C TYR A 49 17.79 1.39 -4.57
N PRO A 50 18.32 2.62 -4.71
CA PRO A 50 17.53 3.84 -4.49
C PRO A 50 16.45 4.09 -5.53
N TYR A 51 15.37 4.74 -5.09
CA TYR A 51 14.29 5.23 -5.95
C TYR A 51 14.76 6.25 -7.00
N LYS A 52 14.30 6.06 -8.24
CA LYS A 52 14.63 6.90 -9.41
C LYS A 52 13.42 7.54 -10.06
N GLY A 53 12.21 7.18 -9.66
CA GLY A 53 10.97 7.70 -10.26
C GLY A 53 10.76 7.29 -11.72
N LYS A 54 11.47 6.28 -12.22
CA LYS A 54 11.32 5.73 -13.57
C LYS A 54 11.71 4.26 -13.60
N GLN A 55 11.06 3.48 -14.46
CA GLN A 55 11.47 2.11 -14.72
C GLN A 55 12.85 2.08 -15.38
N SER A 56 13.70 1.20 -14.88
CA SER A 56 15.06 0.94 -15.34
C SER A 56 15.29 -0.57 -15.45
N ILE A 57 16.52 -0.96 -15.79
CA ILE A 57 16.94 -2.35 -15.80
C ILE A 57 16.91 -2.91 -14.37
N CYS A 58 16.35 -4.10 -14.20
CA CYS A 58 16.36 -4.82 -12.92
C CYS A 58 17.80 -5.13 -12.45
N ARG A 59 18.13 -4.70 -11.23
CA ARG A 59 19.44 -4.92 -10.58
C ARG A 59 19.33 -5.68 -9.26
N PHE A 60 18.25 -6.45 -9.09
CA PHE A 60 18.01 -7.24 -7.89
C PHE A 60 19.15 -8.23 -7.64
N LYS A 61 19.60 -8.31 -6.39
CA LYS A 61 20.61 -9.24 -5.91
C LYS A 61 20.10 -9.95 -4.66
N LYS A 62 19.75 -11.23 -4.81
CA LYS A 62 19.21 -12.04 -3.70
C LYS A 62 20.07 -12.02 -2.42
N PRO A 63 21.42 -12.05 -2.48
CA PRO A 63 22.23 -11.98 -1.25
C PRO A 63 22.15 -10.65 -0.48
N GLN A 64 21.52 -9.61 -1.04
CA GLN A 64 21.36 -8.29 -0.41
C GLN A 64 19.93 -8.04 0.11
N THR A 65 19.10 -9.08 0.20
CA THR A 65 17.75 -8.95 0.77
C THR A 65 17.81 -8.74 2.28
N VAL A 66 16.88 -7.93 2.79
CA VAL A 66 16.75 -7.62 4.23
C VAL A 66 15.41 -7.98 4.82
N VAL A 67 14.42 -8.19 3.95
CA VAL A 67 13.06 -8.58 4.29
C VAL A 67 12.62 -9.61 3.27
N ASP A 68 12.05 -10.72 3.74
CA ASP A 68 11.33 -11.70 2.94
C ASP A 68 9.91 -11.82 3.48
N ILE A 69 8.99 -12.40 2.70
CA ILE A 69 7.63 -12.68 3.16
C ILE A 69 7.39 -14.19 3.18
N SER A 70 6.99 -14.71 4.33
CA SER A 70 6.66 -16.12 4.49
C SER A 70 5.35 -16.46 3.78
N SER A 71 4.36 -15.56 3.86
CA SER A 71 3.09 -15.69 3.17
C SER A 71 2.39 -14.34 3.02
N TRP A 72 1.35 -14.29 2.21
CA TRP A 72 0.50 -13.12 2.07
C TRP A 72 -0.92 -13.55 1.69
N SER A 73 -1.89 -12.66 1.87
CA SER A 73 -3.28 -12.95 1.52
C SER A 73 -4.06 -11.70 1.16
N VAL A 74 -5.08 -11.90 0.34
CA VAL A 74 -6.09 -10.88 0.03
C VAL A 74 -7.24 -11.04 1.01
N LEU A 75 -7.70 -9.93 1.59
CA LEU A 75 -8.86 -9.94 2.48
C LEU A 75 -10.16 -10.05 1.67
N PRO A 76 -11.24 -10.57 2.28
CA PRO A 76 -12.55 -10.60 1.64
C PRO A 76 -12.96 -9.20 1.16
N PRO A 77 -13.41 -9.06 -0.10
CA PRO A 77 -13.75 -7.75 -0.65
C PRO A 77 -15.00 -7.18 0.04
N GLN A 78 -15.04 -5.85 0.17
CA GLN A 78 -16.13 -5.07 0.76
C GLN A 78 -16.38 -5.36 2.25
N ASP A 79 -15.46 -6.06 2.92
CA ASP A 79 -15.55 -6.38 4.35
C ASP A 79 -14.64 -5.48 5.20
N GLU A 80 -15.18 -4.35 5.65
CA GLU A 80 -14.49 -3.46 6.58
C GLU A 80 -14.23 -4.08 7.96
N HIS A 81 -14.99 -5.11 8.36
CA HIS A 81 -14.72 -5.84 9.59
C HIS A 81 -13.44 -6.68 9.45
N ALA A 82 -13.27 -7.35 8.32
CA ALA A 82 -12.03 -8.07 8.01
C ALA A 82 -10.80 -7.15 8.03
N LEU A 83 -10.90 -5.91 7.51
CA LEU A 83 -9.82 -4.91 7.63
C LEU A 83 -9.48 -4.63 9.10
N LYS A 84 -10.50 -4.41 9.93
CA LYS A 84 -10.32 -4.11 11.36
C LYS A 84 -9.62 -5.25 12.08
N VAL A 85 -10.05 -6.48 11.83
CA VAL A 85 -9.47 -7.69 12.45
C VAL A 85 -8.02 -7.86 12.00
N ALA A 86 -7.76 -7.82 10.69
CA ALA A 86 -6.41 -7.99 10.15
C ALA A 86 -5.44 -6.90 10.63
N LEU A 87 -5.88 -5.63 10.74
CA LEU A 87 -5.07 -4.58 11.36
C LEU A 87 -4.68 -4.89 12.80
N ALA A 88 -5.61 -5.44 13.57
CA ALA A 88 -5.40 -5.72 14.98
C ALA A 88 -4.54 -6.97 15.23
N THR A 89 -4.61 -7.96 14.35
CA THR A 89 -3.95 -9.26 14.53
C THR A 89 -2.69 -9.45 13.71
N VAL A 90 -2.57 -8.75 12.57
CA VAL A 90 -1.41 -8.84 11.66
C VAL A 90 -0.59 -7.55 11.68
N GLY A 91 -1.26 -6.40 11.56
CA GLY A 91 -0.61 -5.09 11.47
C GLY A 91 -1.01 -4.34 10.20
N PRO A 92 -0.17 -3.39 9.72
CA PRO A 92 -0.52 -2.54 8.58
C PRO A 92 -0.90 -3.32 7.32
N LEU A 93 -1.93 -2.83 6.61
CA LEU A 93 -2.48 -3.46 5.41
C LEU A 93 -2.22 -2.57 4.19
N ALA A 94 -1.78 -3.15 3.08
CA ALA A 94 -1.77 -2.44 1.81
C ALA A 94 -3.18 -2.49 1.21
N VAL A 95 -3.70 -1.34 0.80
CA VAL A 95 -5.08 -1.19 0.32
C VAL A 95 -5.10 -0.41 -0.98
N SER A 96 -6.09 -0.68 -1.83
CA SER A 96 -6.41 0.17 -2.97
C SER A 96 -7.68 0.96 -2.72
N ILE A 97 -7.68 2.23 -3.07
CA ILE A 97 -8.82 3.15 -2.97
C ILE A 97 -9.06 3.88 -4.29
N ASN A 98 -10.24 4.47 -4.41
CA ASN A 98 -10.55 5.47 -5.43
C ASN A 98 -9.93 6.81 -5.03
N ALA A 99 -9.00 7.33 -5.84
CA ALA A 99 -8.39 8.64 -5.68
C ALA A 99 -8.74 9.60 -6.84
N SER A 100 -9.73 9.26 -7.67
CA SER A 100 -10.16 10.10 -8.80
C SER A 100 -10.72 11.47 -8.42
N PRO A 101 -11.50 11.63 -7.32
CA PRO A 101 -12.08 12.93 -7.01
C PRO A 101 -11.02 14.00 -6.76
N HIS A 102 -11.24 15.22 -7.27
CA HIS A 102 -10.34 16.36 -7.03
C HIS A 102 -10.19 16.68 -5.53
N THR A 103 -11.23 16.45 -4.74
CA THR A 103 -11.20 16.61 -3.28
C THR A 103 -10.20 15.67 -2.61
N PHE A 104 -9.91 14.49 -3.19
CA PHE A 104 -8.87 13.59 -2.69
C PHE A 104 -7.49 14.22 -2.88
N GLN A 105 -7.22 14.75 -4.08
CA GLN A 105 -5.95 15.41 -4.40
C GLN A 105 -5.70 16.63 -3.51
N LEU A 106 -6.76 17.36 -3.17
CA LEU A 106 -6.73 18.57 -2.34
C LEU A 106 -6.96 18.30 -0.84
N TYR A 107 -7.07 17.04 -0.43
CA TYR A 107 -7.29 16.70 0.97
C TYR A 107 -6.17 17.24 1.85
N SER A 108 -6.54 17.86 2.97
CA SER A 108 -5.61 18.50 3.90
C SER A 108 -5.79 18.05 5.36
N SER A 109 -7.02 17.82 5.82
CA SER A 109 -7.28 17.40 7.20
C SER A 109 -8.73 16.92 7.39
N GLY A 110 -9.04 16.41 8.60
CA GLY A 110 -10.38 15.97 8.96
C GLY A 110 -10.77 14.60 8.39
N ILE A 111 -12.00 14.16 8.64
CA ILE A 111 -12.50 12.88 8.11
C ILE A 111 -13.00 13.09 6.68
N TYR A 112 -12.27 12.53 5.71
CA TYR A 112 -12.65 12.51 4.31
C TYR A 112 -13.87 11.62 4.09
N ASN A 113 -14.93 12.19 3.49
CA ASN A 113 -16.19 11.51 3.21
C ASN A 113 -16.87 12.09 1.95
N ASP A 114 -16.12 12.28 0.87
CA ASP A 114 -16.69 12.73 -0.39
C ASP A 114 -17.54 11.62 -1.03
N GLU A 115 -18.80 11.91 -1.35
CA GLU A 115 -19.69 10.96 -2.02
C GLU A 115 -19.23 10.59 -3.43
N GLY A 116 -18.54 11.51 -4.13
CA GLY A 116 -17.92 11.26 -5.43
C GLY A 116 -16.76 10.27 -5.36
N CYS A 117 -16.23 9.99 -4.16
CA CYS A 117 -15.29 8.91 -3.94
C CYS A 117 -16.04 7.57 -3.86
N SER A 118 -16.51 7.11 -5.01
CA SER A 118 -17.31 5.90 -5.13
C SER A 118 -16.53 4.64 -4.79
N SER A 119 -17.26 3.59 -4.44
CA SER A 119 -16.72 2.27 -4.11
C SER A 119 -16.70 1.32 -5.30
N ASP A 120 -17.01 1.77 -6.51
CA ASP A 120 -17.19 0.89 -7.67
C ASP A 120 -15.86 0.49 -8.32
N TYR A 121 -14.83 1.31 -8.16
CA TYR A 121 -13.50 1.07 -8.69
C TYR A 121 -12.44 1.67 -7.77
N VAL A 122 -11.20 1.18 -7.89
CA VAL A 122 -10.04 1.65 -7.12
C VAL A 122 -8.86 1.84 -8.07
N ASN A 123 -8.02 2.83 -7.82
CA ASN A 123 -6.92 3.20 -8.73
C ASN A 123 -5.65 3.68 -8.02
N HIS A 124 -5.66 3.80 -6.69
CA HIS A 124 -4.51 4.29 -5.92
C HIS A 124 -4.22 3.38 -4.73
N ALA A 125 -2.96 3.02 -4.55
CA ALA A 125 -2.51 2.21 -3.43
C ALA A 125 -2.07 3.08 -2.25
N MET A 126 -2.50 2.72 -1.04
CA MET A 126 -2.11 3.35 0.22
C MET A 126 -1.82 2.28 1.28
N LEU A 127 -1.27 2.71 2.41
CA LEU A 127 -1.06 1.85 3.57
C LEU A 127 -2.05 2.20 4.68
N LEU A 128 -2.91 1.26 5.03
CA LEU A 128 -3.81 1.36 6.17
C LEU A 128 -3.05 0.97 7.44
N ILE A 129 -2.92 1.91 8.38
CA ILE A 129 -2.08 1.76 9.57
C ILE A 129 -2.84 1.78 10.89
N GLY A 130 -4.14 2.08 10.86
CA GLY A 130 -4.94 2.16 12.08
C GLY A 130 -6.36 2.63 11.83
N TYR A 131 -7.11 2.81 12.92
CA TYR A 131 -8.48 3.29 12.89
C TYR A 131 -8.88 3.98 14.19
N THR A 132 -9.88 4.83 14.09
CA THR A 132 -10.62 5.40 15.22
C THR A 132 -12.05 4.85 15.21
N ARG A 133 -12.90 5.36 16.12
CA ARG A 133 -14.34 5.08 16.08
C ARG A 133 -14.94 5.43 14.72
N ASN A 134 -14.51 6.51 14.08
CA ASN A 134 -15.18 7.09 12.91
C ASN A 134 -14.36 7.04 11.61
N SER A 135 -13.08 6.68 11.68
CA SER A 135 -12.18 6.76 10.52
C SER A 135 -11.17 5.62 10.44
N TRP A 136 -10.75 5.31 9.21
CA TRP A 136 -9.49 4.64 8.90
C TRP A 136 -8.35 5.65 8.87
N ILE A 137 -7.13 5.22 9.20
CA ILE A 137 -5.92 6.05 9.15
C ILE A 137 -5.01 5.49 8.05
N LEU A 138 -4.88 6.24 6.96
CA LEU A 138 -4.14 5.85 5.77
C LEU A 138 -2.88 6.69 5.64
N LYS A 139 -1.76 6.06 5.30
CA LYS A 139 -0.51 6.73 4.93
C LYS A 139 -0.40 6.78 3.41
N ASN A 140 -0.15 7.97 2.88
CA ASN A 140 0.13 8.20 1.46
C ASN A 140 1.65 8.28 1.21
N TRP A 141 2.03 8.25 -0.07
CA TRP A 141 3.41 8.42 -0.53
C TRP A 141 3.66 9.76 -1.24
N TRP A 142 2.71 10.71 -1.16
CA TRP A 142 2.77 12.04 -1.80
C TRP A 142 3.38 13.14 -0.90
N SER A 143 4.48 12.84 -0.21
CA SER A 143 5.10 13.74 0.80
C SER A 143 4.20 14.03 2.01
N ASP A 144 4.82 14.58 3.05
CA ASP A 144 4.20 15.14 4.24
C ASP A 144 3.35 16.40 4.00
N ARG A 145 3.45 17.04 2.83
CA ARG A 145 2.66 18.24 2.50
C ARG A 145 1.22 17.94 2.08
N TRP A 146 0.96 16.71 1.65
CA TRP A 146 -0.39 16.25 1.31
C TRP A 146 -1.10 15.72 2.56
N GLY A 147 -2.38 16.05 2.71
CA GLY A 147 -3.17 15.60 3.87
C GLY A 147 -2.63 16.10 5.21
N ASP A 148 -2.95 15.37 6.27
CA ASP A 148 -2.45 15.65 7.61
C ASP A 148 -1.08 14.99 7.76
N LYS A 149 -0.02 15.71 7.37
CA LYS A 149 1.38 15.25 7.43
C LYS A 149 1.62 13.96 6.64
N GLY A 150 1.00 13.81 5.48
CA GLY A 150 1.08 12.61 4.62
C GLY A 150 0.04 11.53 4.97
N TYR A 151 -0.84 11.79 5.94
CA TYR A 151 -1.90 10.87 6.34
C TYR A 151 -3.28 11.36 5.94
N MET A 152 -4.20 10.41 5.80
CA MET A 152 -5.62 10.66 5.60
C MET A 152 -6.46 9.92 6.64
N TYR A 153 -7.48 10.60 7.14
CA TYR A 153 -8.54 10.00 7.92
C TYR A 153 -9.75 9.76 7.02
N LEU A 154 -10.02 8.52 6.64
CA LEU A 154 -11.12 8.17 5.73
C LEU A 154 -12.34 7.69 6.52
N LYS A 155 -13.56 8.12 6.15
CA LYS A 155 -14.80 7.67 6.81
C LYS A 155 -14.89 6.14 6.85
N ARG A 156 -15.09 5.60 8.06
CA ARG A 156 -15.24 4.17 8.32
C ARG A 156 -16.71 3.75 8.38
N GLY A 157 -17.00 2.52 7.93
CA GLY A 157 -18.33 1.89 8.01
C GLY A 157 -19.24 2.12 6.80
N HIS A 158 -18.68 2.60 5.68
CA HIS A 158 -19.42 2.90 4.44
C HIS A 158 -18.71 2.38 3.17
N ASN A 159 -17.62 1.61 3.33
CA ASN A 159 -16.69 1.23 2.30
C ASN A 159 -16.29 2.42 1.39
N ARG A 160 -16.17 3.62 1.97
CA ARG A 160 -15.94 4.85 1.22
C ARG A 160 -14.66 4.73 0.38
N CYS A 161 -14.69 5.22 -0.86
CA CYS A 161 -13.59 5.07 -1.83
C CYS A 161 -13.22 3.61 -2.15
N GLY A 162 -14.05 2.62 -1.80
CA GLY A 162 -13.75 1.21 -2.03
C GLY A 162 -12.60 0.66 -1.18
N ILE A 163 -12.33 1.26 -0.01
CA ILE A 163 -11.22 0.89 0.89
C ILE A 163 -11.12 -0.61 1.21
N ALA A 164 -12.24 -1.32 1.29
CA ALA A 164 -12.29 -2.74 1.56
C ALA A 164 -12.38 -3.60 0.30
N ASN A 165 -12.40 -3.02 -0.91
CA ASN A 165 -12.53 -3.79 -2.15
C ASN A 165 -11.28 -4.62 -2.44
N TYR A 166 -10.11 -4.07 -2.13
CA TYR A 166 -8.85 -4.74 -2.39
C TYR A 166 -7.79 -4.37 -1.35
N ALA A 167 -7.68 -5.24 -0.35
CA ALA A 167 -6.72 -5.11 0.73
C ALA A 167 -5.91 -6.40 0.86
N VAL A 168 -4.62 -6.25 1.16
CA VAL A 168 -3.70 -7.37 1.34
C VAL A 168 -2.84 -7.15 2.57
N TYR A 169 -2.40 -8.25 3.16
CA TYR A 169 -1.35 -8.26 4.18
C TYR A 169 -0.26 -9.25 3.79
N ALA A 170 0.93 -9.04 4.33
CA ALA A 170 2.05 -9.96 4.23
C ALA A 170 2.52 -10.33 5.64
N LEU A 171 2.95 -11.58 5.80
CA LEU A 171 3.63 -12.09 6.97
C LEU A 171 5.12 -12.19 6.64
N LEU A 172 5.96 -11.72 7.57
CA LEU A 172 7.42 -11.84 7.47
C LEU A 172 7.89 -13.24 7.86
#